data_AF-A0A6J0GEP7-F1
#
_entry.id   AF-A0A6J0GEP7-F1
#
_cell.length_a   1.000
_cell.length_b   1.000
_cell.length_c   1.000
_cell.angle_alpha   90.00
_cell.angle_beta   90.00
_cell.angle_gamma   90.00
#
_symmetry.space_group_name_H-M   'P 1'
#
loop_
_entity.id
_entity.type
_entity.pdbx_description
1 polymer ?
#
loop_
_entity_poly.entity_id
_entity_poly.type
_entity_poly.pdbx_seq_one_letter_code
_entity_poly.pdbx_strand_id
1 'polypeptide(L)'
;MELFVHGFPSDVAALRFEWAWQHPSSSRRLPAPPTRRPREQPISFALRTLPRLLRAPPWSRLPLRLRWLRPGPRPPLEPAPPPHVVVEEGEGLPGAGPRPRRGRGKGKDTPPQEEAPPTMKCDLCQE
;
A
#
# COMPACT_ATOMS: atom_id res chain seq x y z
N MET A 1 -14.54 -0.29 -2.36
CA MET A 1 -13.23 0.23 -1.91
C MET A 1 -13.01 1.58 -2.57
N GLU A 2 -12.64 2.63 -1.83
CA GLU A 2 -12.37 3.97 -2.40
C GLU A 2 -10.89 4.20 -2.69
N LEU A 3 -10.01 3.48 -2.00
CA LEU A 3 -8.57 3.54 -2.19
C LEU A 3 -7.91 2.23 -1.79
N PHE A 4 -6.66 2.04 -2.20
CA PHE A 4 -5.78 0.99 -1.70
C PHE A 4 -4.34 1.49 -1.58
N VAL A 5 -3.56 0.84 -0.71
CA VAL A 5 -2.13 1.11 -0.52
C VAL A 5 -1.33 -0.03 -1.12
N HIS A 6 -0.29 0.29 -1.89
CA HIS A 6 0.60 -0.71 -2.48
C HIS A 6 2.06 -0.24 -2.43
N GLY A 7 2.98 -1.09 -2.91
CA GLY A 7 4.43 -0.85 -2.78
C GLY A 7 5.04 -1.43 -1.50
N PHE A 8 4.33 -2.35 -0.83
CA PHE A 8 4.88 -3.09 0.29
C PHE A 8 6.00 -4.05 -0.18
N PRO A 9 7.07 -4.23 0.62
CA PRO A 9 8.17 -5.13 0.27
C PRO A 9 7.81 -6.62 0.40
N SER A 10 6.70 -6.94 1.07
CA SER A 10 6.20 -8.32 1.22
C SER A 10 4.72 -8.33 1.58
N ASP A 11 4.07 -9.47 1.33
CA ASP A 11 2.68 -9.71 1.74
C ASP A 11 2.52 -9.60 3.26
N VAL A 12 3.53 -10.06 4.02
CA VAL A 12 3.54 -9.92 5.49
C VAL A 12 3.53 -8.45 5.91
N ALA A 13 4.27 -7.58 5.23
CA ALA A 13 4.26 -6.14 5.52
C ALA A 13 2.89 -5.51 5.19
N ALA A 14 2.25 -5.94 4.10
CA ALA A 14 0.91 -5.53 3.72
C ALA A 14 -0.15 -6.00 4.75
N LEU A 15 -0.11 -7.26 5.17
CA LEU A 15 -1.03 -7.82 6.17
C LEU A 15 -0.90 -7.12 7.52
N ARG A 16 0.33 -6.83 7.95
CA ARG A 16 0.57 -6.04 9.17
C ARG A 16 -0.04 -4.64 9.06
N PHE A 17 0.06 -4.00 7.90
CA PHE A 17 -0.55 -2.70 7.64
C PHE A 17 -2.08 -2.80 7.68
N GLU A 18 -2.65 -3.77 6.97
CA GLU A 18 -4.09 -4.01 6.94
C GLU A 18 -4.65 -4.24 8.34
N TRP A 19 -4.03 -5.11 9.13
CA TRP A 19 -4.49 -5.40 10.48
C TRP A 19 -4.44 -4.16 11.37
N ALA A 20 -3.34 -3.39 11.30
CA ALA A 20 -3.21 -2.15 12.07
C ALA A 20 -4.21 -1.07 11.65
N TRP A 21 -4.64 -1.09 10.38
CA TRP A 21 -5.66 -0.20 9.86
C TRP A 21 -7.08 -0.60 10.27
N GLN A 22 -7.36 -1.90 10.34
CA GLN A 22 -8.61 -2.44 10.88
C GLN A 22 -8.72 -2.27 12.40
N HIS A 23 -7.59 -2.32 13.12
CA HIS A 23 -7.55 -2.26 14.59
C HIS A 23 -6.65 -1.12 15.12
N PRO A 24 -7.00 0.17 14.90
CA PRO A 24 -6.12 1.28 15.25
C PRO A 24 -5.87 1.40 16.75
N SER A 25 -6.85 1.02 17.58
CA SER A 25 -6.74 1.05 19.04
C SER A 25 -5.91 -0.09 19.63
N SER A 26 -5.85 -1.23 18.95
CA SER A 26 -5.08 -2.40 19.39
C SER A 26 -3.66 -2.39 18.82
N SER A 27 -3.42 -1.59 17.78
CA SER A 27 -2.12 -1.47 17.14
C SER A 27 -1.17 -0.59 17.95
N ARG A 28 -0.06 -1.17 18.39
CA ARG A 28 1.07 -0.43 19.01
C ARG A 28 1.69 0.62 18.07
N ARG A 29 1.37 0.58 16.76
CA ARG A 29 1.88 1.52 15.76
C ARG A 29 1.16 2.87 15.78
N LEU A 30 -0.01 2.97 16.43
CA LEU A 30 -0.63 4.23 16.79
C LEU A 30 -0.70 4.35 18.31
N PRO A 31 0.27 5.02 18.96
CA PRO A 31 0.19 5.24 20.41
C PRO A 31 -1.00 6.13 20.80
N ALA A 32 -1.41 7.04 19.91
CA ALA A 32 -2.57 7.92 20.10
C ALA A 32 -3.54 7.79 18.90
N PRO A 33 -4.33 6.70 18.84
CA PRO A 33 -5.29 6.51 17.76
C PRO A 33 -6.40 7.57 17.84
N PRO A 34 -6.97 8.00 16.69
CA PRO A 34 -8.11 8.90 16.73
C PRO A 34 -9.28 8.22 17.45
N THR A 35 -9.97 8.95 18.31
CA THR A 35 -11.26 8.51 18.83
C THR A 35 -12.31 8.58 17.71
N ARG A 36 -13.19 7.58 17.65
CA ARG A 36 -14.34 7.58 16.75
C ARG A 36 -15.29 8.72 17.14
N ARG A 37 -15.71 9.53 16.18
CA ARG A 37 -16.69 10.59 16.41
C ARG A 37 -18.10 10.01 16.46
N PRO A 38 -19.05 10.63 17.18
CA PRO A 38 -20.45 10.23 17.12
C PRO A 38 -20.97 10.26 15.68
N ARG A 39 -21.67 9.20 15.24
CA ARG A 39 -22.20 9.04 13.88
C ARG A 39 -21.15 9.05 12.75
N GLU A 40 -19.87 8.83 13.07
CA GLU A 40 -18.80 8.76 12.05
C GLU A 40 -18.95 7.51 11.19
N GLN A 41 -18.99 7.71 9.88
CA GLN A 41 -19.00 6.60 8.92
C GLN A 41 -17.70 5.80 9.04
N PRO A 42 -17.73 4.46 8.91
CA PRO A 42 -16.55 3.62 9.02
C PRO A 42 -15.41 4.04 8.08
N ILE A 43 -15.74 4.42 6.85
CA ILE A 43 -14.76 4.90 5.88
C ILE A 43 -14.11 6.22 6.33
N SER A 44 -14.89 7.18 6.85
CA SER A 44 -14.36 8.46 7.31
C SER A 44 -13.33 8.25 8.43
N PHE A 45 -13.63 7.33 9.35
CA PHE A 45 -12.70 6.95 10.40
C PHE A 45 -11.41 6.28 9.85
N ALA A 46 -11.56 5.36 8.88
CA ALA A 46 -10.43 4.70 8.23
C ALA A 46 -9.52 5.72 7.53
N LEU A 47 -10.09 6.69 6.83
CA LEU A 47 -9.36 7.75 6.14
C LEU A 47 -8.58 8.68 7.08
N ARG A 48 -9.10 8.95 8.28
CA ARG A 48 -8.35 9.72 9.31
C ARG A 48 -7.21 8.93 9.94
N THR A 49 -7.33 7.60 9.95
CA THR A 49 -6.31 6.71 10.53
C THR A 49 -5.18 6.45 9.54
N LEU A 50 -5.52 6.33 8.26
CA LEU A 50 -4.60 6.01 7.18
C LEU A 50 -3.30 6.85 7.16
N PRO A 51 -3.33 8.20 7.14
CA PRO A 51 -2.11 8.99 7.08
C PRO A 51 -1.25 8.87 8.35
N ARG A 52 -1.87 8.55 9.49
CA ARG A 52 -1.15 8.31 10.76
C ARG A 52 -0.38 7.00 10.69
N LEU A 53 -0.99 5.96 10.12
CA LEU A 53 -0.31 4.69 9.84
C LEU A 53 0.84 4.86 8.85
N LEU A 54 0.62 5.59 7.76
CA LEU A 54 1.67 5.87 6.78
C LEU A 54 2.86 6.62 7.39
N ARG A 55 2.65 7.40 8.46
CA ARG A 55 3.71 8.10 9.20
C ARG A 55 4.34 7.26 10.32
N ALA A 56 3.75 6.12 10.69
CA ALA A 56 4.28 5.26 11.73
C ALA A 56 5.36 4.30 11.17
N PRO A 57 6.44 4.03 11.92
CA PRO A 57 7.39 2.98 11.55
C PRO A 57 6.71 1.59 11.65
N PRO A 58 7.05 0.64 10.76
CA PRO A 58 8.07 0.70 9.71
C PRO A 58 7.59 1.34 8.40
N TRP A 59 6.30 1.62 8.24
CA TRP A 59 5.69 2.01 6.96
C TRP A 59 6.12 3.38 6.45
N SER A 60 6.50 4.28 7.34
CA SER A 60 7.04 5.61 6.99
C SER A 60 8.40 5.60 6.30
N ARG A 61 9.04 4.43 6.16
CA ARG A 61 10.30 4.26 5.43
C ARG A 61 10.10 3.52 4.11
N LEU A 62 8.89 3.03 3.85
CA LEU A 62 8.60 2.24 2.68
C LEU A 62 8.15 3.14 1.53
N PRO A 63 8.48 2.81 0.27
CA PRO A 63 8.03 3.56 -0.91
C PRO A 63 6.56 3.23 -1.24
N LEU A 64 5.67 3.48 -0.27
CA LEU A 64 4.25 3.19 -0.39
C LEU A 64 3.59 4.17 -1.36
N ARG A 65 2.55 3.68 -2.02
CA ARG A 65 1.72 4.46 -2.94
C ARG A 65 0.27 4.30 -2.53
N LEU A 66 -0.45 5.40 -2.54
CA LEU A 66 -1.86 5.46 -2.21
C LEU A 66 -2.66 5.73 -3.49
N ARG A 67 -3.50 4.80 -3.91
CA ARG A 67 -4.27 4.95 -5.14
C ARG A 67 -5.76 5.09 -4.85
N TRP A 68 -6.36 6.14 -5.40
CA TRP A 68 -7.82 6.36 -5.38
C TRP A 68 -8.48 5.65 -6.55
N LEU A 69 -9.53 4.88 -6.26
CA LEU A 69 -10.23 4.05 -7.23
C LEU A 69 -11.31 4.81 -8.01
N ARG A 70 -11.91 5.83 -7.40
CA ARG A 70 -12.98 6.62 -8.02
C ARG A 70 -12.47 8.03 -8.35
N PRO A 71 -12.68 8.53 -9.57
CA PRO A 71 -12.44 9.93 -9.88
C PRO A 71 -13.47 10.79 -9.13
N GLY A 72 -13.05 11.98 -8.65
CA GLY A 72 -13.94 12.94 -7.99
C GLY A 72 -13.33 13.68 -6.79
N PRO A 73 -14.14 14.50 -6.09
CA PRO A 73 -13.68 15.22 -4.91
C PRO A 73 -13.30 14.25 -3.79
N ARG A 74 -12.06 14.36 -3.33
CA ARG A 74 -11.50 13.50 -2.29
C ARG A 74 -11.53 14.21 -0.95
N PRO A 75 -11.87 13.50 0.14
CA PRO A 75 -11.66 14.05 1.47
C PRO A 75 -10.15 14.27 1.70
N PRO A 76 -9.77 15.39 2.32
CA PRO A 76 -8.37 15.63 2.67
C PRO A 76 -7.89 14.57 3.66
N LEU A 77 -6.66 14.09 3.45
CA LEU A 77 -5.99 13.20 4.37
C LEU A 77 -5.26 14.06 5.39
N GLU A 78 -5.73 14.03 6.65
CA GLU A 78 -5.17 14.83 7.73
C GLU A 78 -4.60 13.94 8.86
N PRO A 79 -3.29 14.02 9.16
CA PRO A 79 -2.30 14.88 8.51
C PRO A 79 -2.02 14.45 7.05
N ALA A 80 -1.42 15.34 6.24
CA ALA A 80 -1.00 14.97 4.89
C ALA A 80 -0.12 13.68 4.91
N PRO A 81 -0.17 12.82 3.89
CA PRO A 81 0.73 11.67 3.83
C PRO A 81 2.22 12.10 3.84
N PRO A 82 3.16 11.20 4.21
CA PRO A 82 4.58 11.48 4.11
C PRO A 82 4.99 11.88 2.67
N PRO A 83 6.02 12.73 2.49
CA PRO A 83 6.37 13.29 1.18
C PRO A 83 6.83 12.25 0.15
N HIS A 84 7.33 11.09 0.59
CA HIS A 84 7.71 10.00 -0.30
C HIS A 84 6.53 9.11 -0.71
N VAL A 85 5.37 9.24 -0.05
CA VAL A 85 4.17 8.47 -0.40
C VAL A 85 3.46 9.16 -1.56
N VAL A 86 3.48 8.52 -2.72
CA VAL A 86 2.84 9.05 -3.93
C VAL A 86 1.33 8.79 -3.86
N VAL A 87 0.53 9.83 -4.10
CA VAL A 87 -0.93 9.71 -4.20
C VAL A 87 -1.31 9.67 -5.68
N GLU A 88 -1.80 8.52 -6.12
CA GLU A 88 -2.18 8.22 -7.50
C GLU A 88 -3.69 8.23 -7.69
N GLU A 89 -4.13 8.49 -8.92
CA GLU A 89 -5.51 8.45 -9.35
C GLU A 89 -5.67 7.46 -10.51
N GLY A 90 -6.78 6.73 -10.51
CA GLY A 90 -7.27 6.04 -11.70
C GLY A 90 -7.69 4.60 -11.44
N GLU A 91 -8.52 4.09 -12.34
CA GLU A 91 -8.98 2.70 -12.35
C GLU A 91 -7.82 1.76 -12.72
N GLY A 92 -7.58 0.72 -11.92
CA GLY A 92 -6.65 -0.37 -12.24
C GLY A 92 -5.70 -0.75 -11.12
N LEU A 93 -5.36 -2.04 -11.07
CA LEU A 93 -4.25 -2.56 -10.27
C LEU A 93 -2.93 -2.17 -10.95
N PRO A 94 -1.87 -1.80 -10.20
CA PRO A 94 -0.53 -1.65 -10.75
C PRO A 94 -0.06 -3.03 -11.25
N GLY A 95 -0.21 -3.28 -12.56
CA GLY A 95 0.18 -4.56 -13.18
C GLY A 95 -0.56 -4.93 -14.46
N ALA A 96 -1.69 -4.30 -14.78
CA ALA A 96 -2.37 -4.51 -16.07
C ALA A 96 -1.87 -3.50 -17.12
N GLY A 97 -0.57 -3.53 -17.42
CA GLY A 97 -0.11 -2.99 -18.70
C GLY A 97 -0.77 -3.77 -19.85
N PRO A 98 -0.96 -3.19 -21.04
CA PRO A 98 -1.38 -3.97 -22.20
C PRO A 98 -0.42 -5.14 -22.36
N ARG A 99 -0.90 -6.38 -22.19
CA ARG A 99 -0.09 -7.54 -22.57
C ARG A 99 0.27 -7.33 -24.04
N PRO A 100 1.56 -7.36 -24.44
CA PRO A 100 1.87 -7.38 -25.86
C PRO A 100 1.13 -8.58 -26.45
N ARG A 101 0.26 -8.35 -27.43
CA ARG A 101 -0.44 -9.43 -28.14
C ARG A 101 0.66 -10.30 -28.73
N ARG A 102 0.90 -11.46 -28.12
CA ARG A 102 1.90 -12.42 -28.58
C ARG A 102 1.40 -12.92 -29.95
N GLY A 103 1.90 -12.29 -31.01
CA GLY A 103 1.73 -12.77 -32.37
C GLY A 103 2.17 -14.22 -32.40
N ARG A 104 1.37 -15.08 -33.03
CA ARG A 104 1.59 -16.52 -33.13
C ARG A 104 2.78 -16.77 -34.06
N GLY A 105 3.99 -16.57 -33.54
CA GLY A 105 5.26 -16.88 -34.19
C GLY A 105 5.79 -18.21 -33.69
N LYS A 106 5.84 -19.18 -34.60
CA LYS A 106 6.40 -20.51 -34.42
C LYS A 106 7.93 -20.39 -34.44
N GLY A 107 8.61 -20.65 -33.33
CA GLY A 107 10.06 -20.52 -33.21
C GLY A 107 10.57 -21.33 -32.02
N LYS A 108 11.57 -22.14 -32.27
CA LYS A 108 12.09 -23.26 -31.50
C LYS A 108 13.26 -22.79 -30.60
N ASP A 109 13.56 -23.59 -29.58
CA ASP A 109 14.85 -23.78 -28.90
C ASP A 109 15.23 -22.95 -27.64
N THR A 110 15.48 -23.73 -26.58
CA THR A 110 16.44 -23.63 -25.45
C THR A 110 16.17 -22.67 -24.26
N PRO A 111 16.14 -23.20 -23.01
CA PRO A 111 16.04 -22.39 -21.79
C PRO A 111 17.42 -21.94 -21.27
N PRO A 112 17.64 -20.64 -20.98
CA PRO A 112 18.74 -20.20 -20.14
C PRO A 112 18.39 -20.33 -18.65
N GLN A 113 19.38 -20.77 -17.88
CA GLN A 113 19.30 -21.01 -16.45
C GLN A 113 19.02 -19.73 -15.65
N GLU A 114 18.12 -19.87 -14.68
CA GLU A 114 17.70 -18.84 -13.73
C GLU A 114 18.73 -18.75 -12.60
N GLU A 115 19.62 -17.74 -12.65
CA GLU A 115 20.34 -17.31 -11.46
C GLU A 115 19.41 -16.43 -10.61
N ALA A 116 19.07 -16.93 -9.43
CA ALA A 116 18.29 -16.22 -8.44
C ALA A 116 19.05 -14.97 -7.95
N PRO A 117 18.39 -13.79 -7.84
CA PRO A 117 19.01 -12.63 -7.22
C PRO A 117 19.25 -12.90 -5.72
N PRO A 118 20.34 -12.39 -5.13
CA PRO A 118 20.69 -12.65 -3.74
C PRO A 118 19.58 -12.16 -2.81
N THR A 119 19.25 -12.99 -1.83
CA THR A 119 18.37 -12.68 -0.71
C THR A 119 18.86 -11.44 0.02
N MET A 120 18.32 -10.28 -0.34
CA MET A 120 18.44 -9.07 0.46
C MET A 120 17.62 -9.28 1.74
N LYS A 121 18.32 -9.78 2.76
CA LYS A 121 17.92 -9.70 4.17
C LYS A 121 17.49 -8.25 4.43
N CYS A 122 16.23 -8.09 4.80
CA CYS A 122 15.61 -6.80 5.06
C CYS A 122 15.96 -6.39 6.49
N ASP A 123 16.93 -5.47 6.64
CA ASP A 123 17.34 -4.93 7.96
C ASP A 123 16.25 -4.07 8.64
N LEU A 124 15.10 -3.84 7.99
CA LEU A 124 13.95 -3.11 8.55
C LEU A 124 13.12 -3.91 9.57
N CYS A 125 13.52 -5.15 9.90
CA CYS A 125 12.85 -5.98 10.90
C CYS A 125 13.43 -5.84 12.32
N GLN A 126 14.38 -4.94 12.56
CA GLN A 126 14.89 -4.65 13.90
C GLN A 126 14.39 -3.29 14.43
N GLU A 127 13.74 -3.40 15.60
CA GLU A 127 13.22 -2.37 16.53
C GLU A 127 11.80 -1.80 16.26
#